data_AF-A0A7T1TD41-F1
#
_entry.id   AF-A0A7T1TD41-F1
#
_cell.length_a   1.000
_cell.length_b   1.000
_cell.length_c   1.000
_cell.angle_alpha   90.00
_cell.angle_beta   90.00
_cell.angle_gamma   90.00
#
_symmetry.space_group_name_H-M   'P 1'
#
loop_
_entity.id
_entity.type
_entity.pdbx_description
1 polymer ?
#
loop_
_entity_poly.entity_id
_entity_poly.type
_entity_poly.pdbx_seq_one_letter_code
_entity_poly.pdbx_strand_id
1 'polypeptide(L)'
;MPTARFFFDPGSGGVLWIDDPQGQQAWGNPTNLNRLPISSALREELARLIAWFDTSLNWEYPPDPGPWREDECGRFNIAAHSALARLRGELGPRWQITDGFREVHEDPDLDRYLADPACFRR
;
A
#
# COMPACT_ATOMS: atom_id res chain seq x y z
N MET A 1 -14.32 -12.46 -14.98
CA MET A 1 -12.99 -12.50 -14.34
C MET A 1 -12.79 -11.14 -13.69
N PRO A 2 -12.60 -11.06 -12.37
CA PRO A 2 -12.38 -9.77 -11.71
C PRO A 2 -11.06 -9.16 -12.16
N THR A 3 -11.08 -7.86 -12.45
CA THR A 3 -9.89 -7.07 -12.72
C THR A 3 -9.66 -6.12 -11.57
N ALA A 4 -8.43 -6.09 -11.07
CA ALA A 4 -8.04 -5.28 -9.93
C ALA A 4 -6.68 -4.64 -10.13
N ARG A 5 -6.45 -3.53 -9.43
CA ARG A 5 -5.15 -2.87 -9.32
C ARG A 5 -4.61 -3.02 -7.91
N PHE A 6 -3.34 -3.42 -7.80
CA PHE A 6 -2.62 -3.48 -6.54
C PHE A 6 -1.89 -2.15 -6.32
N PHE A 7 -2.26 -1.41 -5.27
CA PHE A 7 -1.57 -0.20 -4.81
C PHE A 7 -2.10 0.20 -3.42
N PHE A 8 -1.36 1.07 -2.74
CA PHE A 8 -1.74 1.59 -1.43
C PHE A 8 -2.27 3.02 -1.53
N ASP A 9 -3.26 3.34 -0.71
CA ASP A 9 -3.79 4.68 -0.50
C ASP A 9 -3.82 4.96 1.01
N PRO A 10 -3.15 6.00 1.53
CA PRO A 10 -3.01 6.21 2.97
C PRO A 10 -4.37 6.26 3.69
N GLY A 11 -4.51 5.49 4.77
CA GLY A 11 -5.71 5.43 5.59
C GLY A 11 -6.90 4.70 4.97
N SER A 12 -6.77 4.19 3.73
CA SER A 12 -7.86 3.44 3.07
C SER A 12 -8.11 2.05 3.68
N GLY A 13 -7.13 1.50 4.39
CA GLY A 13 -7.21 0.17 4.99
C GLY A 13 -7.16 -0.98 3.97
N GLY A 14 -6.66 -0.74 2.75
CA GLY A 14 -6.62 -1.74 1.69
C GLY A 14 -5.44 -1.61 0.72
N VAL A 15 -5.25 -2.64 -0.10
CA VAL A 15 -4.14 -2.73 -1.08
C VAL A 15 -4.57 -3.23 -2.46
N LEU A 16 -5.84 -3.62 -2.62
CA LEU A 16 -6.37 -4.18 -3.86
C LEU A 16 -7.69 -3.52 -4.22
N TRP A 17 -7.77 -2.99 -5.43
CA TRP A 17 -8.86 -2.13 -5.88
C TRP A 17 -9.52 -2.73 -7.11
N ILE A 18 -10.79 -3.11 -7.00
CA ILE A 18 -11.55 -3.68 -8.12
C ILE A 18 -11.97 -2.55 -9.07
N ASP A 19 -11.75 -2.75 -10.37
CA ASP A 19 -12.01 -1.73 -11.38
C ASP A 19 -13.51 -1.57 -11.70
N ASP A 20 -14.32 -2.63 -11.57
CA ASP A 20 -15.72 -2.65 -11.97
C ASP A 20 -16.72 -2.55 -10.77
N PRO A 21 -17.85 -1.82 -10.90
CA PRO A 21 -18.80 -1.64 -9.80
C PRO A 21 -19.44 -2.93 -9.27
N GLN A 22 -19.68 -3.92 -10.14
CA GLN A 22 -20.29 -5.19 -9.73
C GLN A 22 -19.32 -5.97 -8.83
N GLY A 23 -18.04 -6.00 -9.18
CA GLY A 23 -16.99 -6.57 -8.37
C GLY A 23 -16.76 -5.80 -7.07
N GLN A 24 -16.83 -4.46 -7.08
CA GLN A 24 -16.76 -3.66 -5.84
C GLN A 24 -17.88 -4.02 -4.85
N GLN A 25 -19.10 -4.29 -5.32
CA GLN A 25 -20.18 -4.73 -4.44
C GLN A 25 -19.93 -6.13 -3.86
N ALA A 26 -19.36 -7.04 -4.65
CA ALA A 26 -19.05 -8.40 -4.22
C ALA A 26 -17.85 -8.46 -3.25
N TRP A 27 -16.81 -7.68 -3.51
CA TRP A 27 -15.50 -7.80 -2.85
C TRP A 27 -15.18 -6.65 -1.88
N GLY A 28 -15.81 -5.49 -2.03
CA GLY A 28 -15.50 -4.25 -1.29
C GLY A 28 -14.69 -3.26 -2.14
N ASN A 29 -14.59 -2.01 -1.68
CA ASN A 29 -13.72 -0.98 -2.26
C ASN A 29 -13.10 -0.10 -1.14
N PRO A 30 -11.84 -0.35 -0.72
CA PRO A 30 -10.93 -1.36 -1.23
C PRO A 30 -11.41 -2.80 -0.95
N THR A 31 -10.82 -3.77 -1.65
CA THR A 31 -11.19 -5.18 -1.55
C THR A 31 -11.01 -5.71 -0.12
N ASN A 32 -12.05 -6.32 0.43
CA ASN A 32 -12.02 -6.96 1.73
C ASN A 32 -11.17 -8.24 1.67
N LEU A 33 -10.00 -8.22 2.30
CA LEU A 33 -9.05 -9.33 2.31
C LEU A 33 -9.63 -10.63 2.90
N ASN A 34 -10.64 -10.55 3.78
CA ASN A 34 -11.31 -11.73 4.35
C ASN A 34 -12.20 -12.46 3.33
N ARG A 35 -12.60 -11.80 2.24
CA ARG A 35 -13.37 -12.42 1.16
C ARG A 35 -12.46 -13.09 0.13
N LEU A 36 -11.21 -12.66 0.00
CA LEU A 36 -10.29 -13.21 -0.98
C LEU A 36 -9.96 -14.69 -0.69
N PRO A 37 -9.94 -15.55 -1.73
CA PRO A 37 -9.57 -16.95 -1.62
C PRO A 37 -8.04 -17.10 -1.55
N ILE A 38 -7.42 -16.48 -0.54
CA ILE A 38 -5.99 -16.51 -0.24
C ILE A 38 -5.75 -17.14 1.14
N SER A 39 -4.52 -17.59 1.36
CA SER A 39 -4.04 -18.13 2.62
C SER A 39 -4.14 -17.10 3.75
N SER A 40 -4.29 -17.58 4.99
CA SER A 40 -4.24 -16.71 6.17
C SER A 40 -2.91 -15.98 6.29
N ALA A 41 -1.80 -16.65 5.97
CA ALA A 41 -0.47 -16.06 6.00
C ALA A 41 -0.32 -14.86 5.06
N LEU A 42 -0.78 -14.98 3.81
CA LEU A 42 -0.77 -13.84 2.87
C LEU A 42 -1.75 -12.74 3.30
N ARG A 43 -2.92 -13.10 3.83
CA ARG A 43 -3.89 -12.13 4.34
C ARG A 43 -3.30 -11.26 5.47
N GLU A 44 -2.64 -11.89 6.43
CA GLU A 44 -1.99 -11.19 7.54
C GLU A 44 -0.80 -10.35 7.07
N GLU A 45 -0.04 -10.81 6.08
CA GLU A 45 1.03 -10.04 5.47
C GLU A 45 0.51 -8.78 4.78
N LEU A 46 -0.55 -8.89 3.97
CA LEU A 46 -1.19 -7.73 3.34
C LEU A 46 -1.72 -6.75 4.38
N ALA A 47 -2.34 -7.25 5.46
CA ALA A 47 -2.78 -6.40 6.57
C ALA A 47 -1.62 -5.67 7.26
N ARG A 48 -0.48 -6.34 7.46
CA ARG A 48 0.74 -5.71 7.99
C ARG A 48 1.31 -4.68 7.03
N LEU A 49 1.32 -4.95 5.73
CA LEU A 49 1.78 -3.98 4.72
C LEU A 49 0.91 -2.73 4.68
N ILE A 50 -0.41 -2.87 4.80
CA ILE A 50 -1.33 -1.73 4.87
C ILE A 50 -0.99 -0.87 6.10
N ALA A 51 -0.91 -1.49 7.29
CA ALA A 51 -0.58 -0.78 8.52
C ALA A 51 0.83 -0.16 8.47
N TRP A 52 1.79 -0.84 7.85
CA TRP A 52 3.13 -0.31 7.66
C TRP A 52 3.10 0.90 6.74
N PHE A 53 2.48 0.81 5.56
CA PHE A 53 2.35 1.91 4.61
C PHE A 53 1.73 3.16 5.22
N ASP A 54 0.74 3.02 6.10
CA ASP A 54 0.16 4.16 6.78
C ASP A 54 1.21 4.94 7.59
N THR A 55 2.24 4.29 8.13
CA THR A 55 3.34 4.99 8.84
C THR A 55 4.26 5.80 7.94
N SER A 56 4.14 5.69 6.61
CA SER A 56 4.93 6.48 5.65
C SER A 56 4.49 7.95 5.58
N LEU A 57 3.30 8.27 6.09
CA LEU A 57 2.75 9.62 6.05
C LEU A 57 2.94 10.34 7.40
N ASN A 58 3.22 11.64 7.33
CA ASN A 58 3.10 12.50 8.50
C ASN A 58 1.62 12.75 8.81
N TRP A 59 1.03 11.98 9.73
CA TRP A 59 -0.39 12.11 10.07
C TRP A 59 -0.73 13.39 10.84
N GLU A 60 0.25 14.02 11.51
CA GLU A 60 0.02 15.31 12.18
C GLU A 60 -0.20 16.42 11.16
N TYR A 61 0.58 16.42 10.08
CA TYR A 61 0.42 17.32 8.95
C TYR A 61 0.86 16.65 7.63
N PRO A 62 -0.07 16.03 6.87
CA PRO A 62 0.25 15.28 5.65
C PRO A 62 1.04 16.01 4.57
N PRO A 63 0.94 17.35 4.42
CA PRO A 63 1.77 18.07 3.45
C PRO A 63 3.28 18.11 3.79
N ASP A 64 3.65 17.90 5.05
CA ASP A 64 5.06 17.82 5.46
C ASP A 64 5.69 16.48 5.08
N PRO A 65 7.03 16.41 5.01
CA PRO A 65 7.76 15.18 4.77
C PRO A 65 7.31 14.00 5.63
N GLY A 66 7.11 12.85 4.97
CA GLY A 66 6.87 11.58 5.66
C GLY A 66 8.09 11.14 6.47
N PRO A 67 7.90 10.37 7.56
CA PRO A 67 8.99 10.05 8.49
C PRO A 67 9.95 8.96 7.99
N TRP A 68 9.63 8.30 6.87
CA TRP A 68 10.44 7.20 6.37
C TRP A 68 11.76 7.67 5.77
N ARG A 69 12.83 7.01 6.22
CA ARG A 69 14.15 7.07 5.61
C ARG A 69 14.25 6.10 4.44
N GLU A 70 15.22 6.33 3.57
CA GLU A 70 15.36 5.57 2.31
C GLU A 70 15.53 4.07 2.54
N ASP A 71 16.16 3.67 3.66
CA ASP A 71 16.30 2.26 4.02
C ASP A 71 14.96 1.59 4.34
N GLU A 72 14.06 2.30 5.04
CA GLU A 72 12.71 1.83 5.33
C GLU A 72 11.84 1.77 4.06
N CYS A 73 11.93 2.81 3.22
CA CYS A 73 11.30 2.83 1.89
C CYS A 73 11.70 1.62 1.06
N GLY A 74 13.00 1.31 1.00
CA GLY A 74 13.52 0.15 0.27
C GLY A 74 13.01 -1.19 0.81
N ARG A 75 12.95 -1.36 2.14
CA ARG A 75 12.39 -2.58 2.76
C ARG A 75 10.92 -2.74 2.43
N PHE A 76 10.14 -1.65 2.48
CA PHE A 76 8.73 -1.67 2.14
C PHE A 76 8.51 -2.03 0.66
N ASN A 77 9.26 -1.40 -0.26
CA ASN A 77 9.15 -1.65 -1.69
C ASN A 77 9.39 -3.14 -2.03
N ILE A 78 10.43 -3.74 -1.46
CA ILE A 78 10.71 -5.19 -1.62
C ILE A 78 9.55 -6.03 -1.10
N ALA A 79 9.03 -5.70 0.07
CA ALA A 79 7.93 -6.45 0.69
C ALA A 79 6.63 -6.33 -0.12
N ALA A 80 6.31 -5.14 -0.63
CA ALA A 80 5.14 -4.90 -1.49
C ALA A 80 5.20 -5.71 -2.80
N HIS A 81 6.35 -5.70 -3.49
CA HIS A 81 6.55 -6.50 -4.71
C HIS A 81 6.45 -8.01 -4.45
N SER A 82 7.04 -8.48 -3.36
CA SER A 82 6.96 -9.89 -2.95
C SER A 82 5.52 -10.31 -2.67
N ALA A 83 4.76 -9.48 -1.94
CA ALA A 83 3.35 -9.74 -1.65
C ALA A 83 2.48 -9.74 -2.91
N LEU A 84 2.73 -8.83 -3.87
CA LEU A 84 2.05 -8.81 -5.16
C LEU A 84 2.31 -10.11 -5.95
N ALA A 85 3.55 -10.57 -6.01
CA ALA A 85 3.89 -11.84 -6.67
C ALA A 85 3.16 -13.02 -6.03
N ARG A 86 3.12 -13.09 -4.70
CA ARG A 86 2.38 -14.13 -3.95
C ARG A 86 0.88 -14.05 -4.17
N LEU A 87 0.31 -12.84 -4.16
CA LEU A 87 -1.11 -12.60 -4.40
C LEU A 87 -1.54 -13.08 -5.80
N ARG A 88 -0.73 -12.80 -6.83
CA ARG A 88 -0.95 -13.32 -8.18
C ARG A 88 -0.87 -14.84 -8.22
N GLY A 89 0.07 -15.44 -7.50
CA GLY A 89 0.21 -16.90 -7.41
C GLY A 89 -0.99 -17.57 -6.76
N GLU A 90 -1.48 -17.05 -5.64
CA GLU A 90 -2.59 -17.65 -4.89
C GLU A 90 -3.96 -17.44 -5.56
N LEU A 91 -4.22 -16.25 -6.10
CA LEU A 91 -5.48 -15.98 -6.83
C LEU A 91 -5.50 -16.67 -8.20
N GLY A 92 -4.31 -16.88 -8.79
CA GLY A 92 -4.11 -17.58 -10.04
C GLY A 92 -4.79 -16.89 -11.23
N PRO A 93 -4.98 -17.60 -12.35
CA PRO A 93 -5.48 -17.03 -13.60
C PRO A 93 -6.96 -16.63 -13.55
N ARG A 94 -7.66 -16.87 -12.43
CA ARG A 94 -9.06 -16.45 -12.24
C ARG A 94 -9.20 -14.97 -11.92
N TRP A 95 -8.07 -14.28 -11.69
CA TRP A 95 -7.98 -12.86 -11.39
C TRP A 95 -7.00 -12.19 -12.34
N GLN A 96 -7.33 -10.98 -12.77
CA GLN A 96 -6.40 -10.11 -13.48
C GLN A 96 -5.94 -9.01 -12.52
N ILE A 97 -4.68 -9.06 -12.09
CA ILE A 97 -4.11 -8.11 -11.14
C ILE A 97 -3.05 -7.27 -11.84
N THR A 98 -3.37 -6.01 -12.06
CA THR A 98 -2.43 -5.00 -12.56
C THR A 98 -1.60 -4.46 -11.42
N ASP A 99 -0.31 -4.22 -11.71
CA ASP A 99 0.56 -3.52 -10.77
C ASP A 99 0.31 -2.02 -10.91
N GLY A 100 -0.18 -1.39 -9.85
CA GLY A 100 -0.30 0.06 -9.75
C GLY A 100 0.55 0.63 -8.63
N PHE A 101 1.35 -0.19 -7.95
CA PHE A 101 2.16 0.24 -6.85
C PHE A 101 3.29 1.12 -7.38
N ARG A 102 3.48 2.26 -6.74
CA ARG A 102 4.62 3.14 -6.98
C ARG A 102 5.53 3.02 -5.78
N GLU A 103 6.80 2.76 -6.06
CA GLU A 103 7.82 2.71 -5.03
C GLU A 103 7.84 4.02 -4.25
N VAL A 104 7.92 3.88 -2.94
CA VAL A 104 8.12 5.02 -2.04
C VAL A 104 9.60 5.32 -1.95
N HIS A 105 9.91 6.58 -1.72
CA HIS A 105 11.26 7.07 -1.47
C HIS A 105 11.22 8.06 -0.32
N GLU A 106 12.36 8.20 0.36
CA GLU A 106 12.53 9.26 1.34
C GLU A 106 12.18 10.62 0.74
N ASP A 107 11.46 11.43 1.50
CA ASP A 107 11.18 12.78 1.07
C ASP A 107 12.50 13.58 1.02
N PRO A 108 12.88 14.19 -0.11
CA PRO A 108 14.15 14.91 -0.24
C PRO A 108 14.27 16.08 0.75
N ASP A 109 13.15 16.56 1.28
CA ASP A 109 13.11 17.62 2.28
C ASP A 109 13.15 17.13 3.72
N LEU A 110 13.20 15.81 3.98
CA LEU A 110 13.07 15.25 5.33
C LEU A 110 14.17 15.75 6.28
N ASP A 111 15.42 15.82 5.83
CA ASP A 111 16.52 16.37 6.65
C ASP A 111 16.31 17.86 6.96
N ARG A 112 15.81 18.63 5.99
CA ARG A 112 15.49 20.05 6.18
C ARG A 112 14.34 20.22 7.17
N TYR A 113 13.33 19.37 7.08
CA TYR A 113 12.19 19.33 8.01
C TYR A 113 12.64 18.98 9.43
N LEU A 114 13.42 17.91 9.61
CA LEU A 114 13.85 17.46 10.93
C LEU A 114 14.82 18.41 11.63
N ALA A 115 15.57 19.22 10.88
CA ALA A 115 16.46 20.23 11.44
C ALA A 115 15.71 21.40 12.12
N ASP A 116 14.58 21.83 11.56
CA ASP A 116 13.72 22.89 12.13
C ASP A 116 12.26 22.74 11.65
N PRO A 117 11.47 21.84 12.28
CA PRO A 117 10.08 21.61 11.85
C PRO A 117 9.20 22.85 11.99
N ALA A 118 9.47 23.70 12.99
CA ALA A 118 8.65 24.87 13.28
C ALA A 118 8.76 25.96 12.21
N CYS A 119 9.90 26.06 11.53
CA CYS A 119 10.13 27.02 10.46
C CYS A 119 10.14 26.39 9.06
N PHE A 120 9.90 25.08 8.93
CA PHE A 120 9.90 24.39 7.64
C PHE A 120 8.84 24.96 6.69
N ARG A 121 9.22 25.14 5.42
CA ARG A 121 8.32 25.52 4.33
C ARG A 121 8.72 24.81 3.05
N ARG A 122 7.73 24.16 2.43
CA ARG A 122 7.86 23.45 1.17
C ARG A 122 7.88 24.40 -0.02
#